data_AF-A7T846-F1
#
_entry.id   AF-A7T846-F1
#
_cell.length_a   1.000
_cell.length_b   1.000
_cell.length_c   1.000
_cell.angle_alpha   90.00
_cell.angle_beta   90.00
_cell.angle_gamma   90.00
#
_symmetry.space_group_name_H-M   'P 1'
#
loop_
_entity.id
_entity.type
_entity.pdbx_description
1 polymer ?
#
loop_
_entity_poly.entity_id
_entity_poly.type
_entity_poly.pdbx_seq_one_letter_code
_entity_poly.pdbx_strand_id
1 'polypeptide(L)'
;EGCKGFFKRTVQKQLEYTCRGNQDCDINQHTRNRCHYSFLHCFKTIMEVPVKYKIPISFSFAFVVFQVIQWGKNVPGFRELKLEDQITLLKTSFMDLNVFRLAYRSICCDPDSLMFAKGIILNKPQCLEMGWSMDLTETTLEFCAKLRNLNMDVNEFSCLSGLVLLSPGKFQYNIVLAMFS
;
A
#
# COMPACT_ATOMS: atom_id res chain seq x y z
N GLU A 1 7.22 3.85 20.74
CA GLU A 1 7.61 2.62 20.00
C GLU A 1 7.39 2.83 18.50
N GLY A 2 8.28 2.32 17.65
CA GLY A 2 8.09 2.37 16.19
C GLY A 2 7.11 1.31 15.71
N CYS A 3 6.42 1.56 14.60
CA CYS A 3 5.44 0.64 13.99
C CYS A 3 6.02 -0.78 13.77
N LYS A 4 7.33 -0.87 13.45
CA LYS A 4 8.11 -2.12 13.33
C LYS A 4 8.13 -2.96 14.62
N GLY A 5 8.35 -2.31 15.77
CA GLY A 5 8.38 -2.97 17.07
C GLY A 5 7.01 -3.43 17.53
N PHE A 6 6.00 -2.58 17.31
CA PHE A 6 4.60 -2.89 17.60
C PHE A 6 4.14 -4.15 16.84
N PHE A 7 4.43 -4.21 15.54
CA PHE A 7 4.06 -5.35 14.70
C PHE A 7 4.81 -6.63 15.07
N LYS A 8 6.14 -6.56 15.24
CA LYS A 8 6.95 -7.73 15.62
C LYS A 8 6.42 -8.37 16.90
N ARG A 9 6.08 -7.56 17.92
CA ARG A 9 5.50 -8.06 19.18
C ARG A 9 4.09 -8.60 19.01
N THR A 10 3.24 -7.90 18.26
CA THR A 10 1.86 -8.32 18.03
C THR A 10 1.80 -9.70 17.37
N VAL A 11 2.66 -9.95 16.38
CA VAL A 11 2.71 -11.24 15.67
C VAL A 11 3.39 -12.32 16.51
N GLN A 12 4.56 -12.03 17.09
CA GLN A 12 5.31 -13.03 17.86
C GLN A 12 4.58 -13.49 19.11
N LYS A 13 3.77 -12.61 19.71
CA LYS A 13 3.04 -12.89 20.94
C LYS A 13 1.53 -13.13 20.72
N GLN A 14 1.09 -13.22 19.45
CA GLN A 14 -0.32 -13.38 19.07
C GLN A 14 -1.26 -12.45 19.85
N LEU A 15 -0.90 -11.18 19.93
CA LEU A 15 -1.65 -10.21 20.73
C LEU A 15 -2.94 -9.81 20.00
N GLU A 16 -4.06 -10.00 20.68
CA GLU A 16 -5.33 -9.42 20.28
C GLU A 16 -5.54 -8.09 21.02
N TYR A 17 -5.94 -7.07 20.27
CA TYR A 17 -6.25 -5.77 20.83
C TYR A 17 -7.77 -5.56 20.73
N THR A 18 -8.33 -4.90 21.73
CA THR A 18 -9.74 -4.49 21.73
C THR A 18 -9.79 -2.97 21.80
N CYS A 19 -10.59 -2.34 20.94
CA CYS A 19 -10.81 -0.91 21.05
C CYS A 19 -11.62 -0.62 22.31
N ARG A 20 -11.18 0.38 23.10
CA ARG A 20 -11.93 0.87 24.27
C ARG A 20 -12.96 1.96 23.93
N GLY A 21 -12.97 2.43 22.68
CA GLY A 21 -13.96 3.37 22.14
C GLY A 21 -14.79 2.72 21.02
N ASN A 22 -15.31 3.53 20.09
CA ASN A 22 -16.25 3.09 19.06
C ASN A 22 -15.59 2.47 17.81
N GLN A 23 -14.36 1.96 17.92
CA GLN A 23 -13.56 1.45 16.79
C GLN A 23 -13.15 2.49 15.72
N ASP A 24 -13.59 3.73 15.83
CA ASP A 24 -13.28 4.86 14.93
C ASP A 24 -12.25 5.83 15.54
N CYS A 25 -11.12 5.30 16.03
CA CYS A 25 -10.10 6.15 16.64
C CYS A 25 -9.20 6.80 15.57
N ASP A 26 -9.01 8.11 15.65
CA ASP A 26 -8.03 8.82 14.81
C ASP A 26 -6.60 8.31 15.05
N ILE A 27 -5.99 7.76 14.00
CA ILE A 27 -4.64 7.18 14.03
C ILE A 27 -3.68 8.12 13.32
N ASN A 28 -2.76 8.79 14.02
CA ASN A 28 -1.66 9.57 13.45
C ASN A 28 -0.33 9.28 14.16
N GLN A 29 0.77 9.92 13.76
CA GLN A 29 2.09 9.73 14.38
C GLN A 29 2.09 9.82 15.92
N HIS A 30 1.25 10.69 16.50
CA HIS A 30 1.17 10.94 17.94
C HIS A 30 0.12 10.08 18.65
N THR A 31 -0.94 9.66 17.94
CA THR A 31 -2.08 8.92 18.51
C THR A 31 -2.06 7.43 18.19
N ARG A 32 -1.17 6.94 17.31
CA ARG A 32 -1.08 5.52 16.91
C ARG A 32 -0.86 4.52 18.06
N ASN A 33 -0.30 4.97 19.18
CA ASN A 33 -0.13 4.14 20.38
C ASN A 33 -1.32 4.24 21.37
N ARG A 34 -2.32 5.08 21.10
CA ARG A 34 -3.51 5.25 21.95
C ARG A 34 -4.52 4.11 21.74
N CYS A 35 -4.66 3.63 20.51
CA CYS A 35 -5.53 2.51 20.17
C CYS A 35 -4.81 1.51 19.26
N HIS A 36 -4.24 0.48 19.87
CA HIS A 36 -3.57 -0.60 19.15
C HIS A 36 -4.53 -1.40 18.25
N TYR A 37 -5.83 -1.45 18.58
CA TYR A 37 -6.85 -2.07 17.73
C TYR A 37 -7.04 -1.30 16.43
N SER A 38 -7.36 -0.01 16.48
CA SER A 38 -7.62 0.79 15.28
C SER A 38 -6.36 0.96 14.43
N PHE A 39 -5.18 1.02 15.07
CA PHE A 39 -3.90 1.00 14.35
C PHE A 39 -3.68 -0.33 13.61
N LEU A 40 -3.91 -1.47 14.27
CA LEU A 40 -3.80 -2.79 13.64
C LEU A 40 -4.89 -3.01 12.57
N HIS A 41 -6.12 -2.55 12.81
CA HIS A 41 -7.24 -2.65 11.90
C HIS A 41 -6.95 -1.84 10.63
N CYS A 42 -6.58 -0.57 10.74
CA CYS A 42 -6.15 0.28 9.62
C CYS A 42 -5.04 -0.39 8.80
N PHE A 43 -4.01 -0.94 9.47
CA PHE A 43 -2.97 -1.70 8.80
C PHE A 43 -3.50 -2.96 8.09
N LYS A 44 -4.39 -3.72 8.72
CA LYS A 44 -5.03 -4.91 8.12
C LYS A 44 -5.85 -4.54 6.89
N THR A 45 -6.67 -3.49 6.95
CA THR A 45 -7.47 -3.01 5.81
C THR A 45 -6.59 -2.56 4.64
N ILE A 46 -5.38 -2.06 4.92
CA ILE A 46 -4.37 -1.68 3.91
C ILE A 46 -3.58 -2.88 3.37
N MET A 47 -3.41 -3.95 4.17
CA MET A 47 -2.44 -5.03 3.93
C MET A 47 -3.01 -6.45 3.77
N GLU A 48 -4.32 -6.68 3.91
CA GLU A 48 -4.88 -8.03 3.79
C GLU A 48 -4.88 -8.55 2.36
N VAL A 49 -3.74 -9.05 1.89
CA VAL A 49 -3.65 -10.04 0.81
C VAL A 49 -3.76 -11.42 1.47
N PRO A 50 -4.83 -12.21 1.26
CA PRO A 50 -4.90 -13.58 1.73
C PRO A 50 -3.84 -14.40 0.99
N VAL A 51 -2.85 -14.87 1.74
CA VAL A 51 -1.84 -15.79 1.23
C VAL A 51 -2.50 -17.15 1.06
N LYS A 52 -2.88 -17.50 -0.17
CA LYS A 52 -3.17 -18.88 -0.54
C LYS A 52 -2.35 -19.28 -1.76
N TYR A 53 -1.24 -19.98 -1.49
CA TYR A 53 -0.50 -20.88 -2.40
C TYR A 53 -0.09 -20.34 -3.77
N LYS A 54 1.23 -20.19 -4.00
CA LYS A 54 1.90 -20.11 -5.33
C LYS A 54 0.96 -19.76 -6.49
N ILE A 55 0.44 -18.55 -6.45
CA ILE A 55 -0.53 -18.08 -7.43
C ILE A 55 0.25 -17.49 -8.62
N PRO A 56 -0.01 -17.88 -9.87
CA PRO A 56 0.53 -17.22 -11.06
C PRO A 56 0.22 -15.71 -11.04
N ILE A 57 1.14 -14.87 -11.52
CA ILE A 57 1.02 -13.39 -11.49
C ILE A 57 -0.32 -12.90 -12.07
N SER A 58 -0.91 -13.62 -13.02
CA SER A 58 -2.22 -13.31 -13.59
C SER A 58 -3.36 -13.31 -12.55
N PHE A 59 -3.37 -14.25 -11.61
CA PHE A 59 -4.34 -14.26 -10.51
C PHE A 59 -3.97 -13.25 -9.42
N SER A 60 -2.67 -13.01 -9.18
CA SER A 60 -2.23 -11.97 -8.24
C SER A 60 -2.61 -10.57 -8.73
N PHE A 61 -2.49 -10.32 -10.04
CA PHE A 61 -2.86 -9.05 -10.67
C PHE A 61 -4.36 -8.84 -10.62
N ALA A 62 -5.17 -9.84 -11.01
CA ALA A 62 -6.62 -9.77 -10.92
C ALA A 62 -7.10 -9.54 -9.47
N PHE A 63 -6.44 -10.19 -8.50
CA PHE A 63 -6.71 -9.98 -7.09
C PHE A 63 -6.36 -8.54 -6.64
N VAL A 64 -5.20 -8.03 -7.04
CA VAL A 64 -4.76 -6.66 -6.72
C VAL A 64 -5.69 -5.61 -7.37
N VAL A 65 -6.13 -5.84 -8.61
CA VAL A 65 -7.18 -5.04 -9.28
C VAL A 65 -8.44 -5.01 -8.43
N PHE A 66 -8.95 -6.18 -8.02
CA PHE A 66 -10.13 -6.26 -7.18
C PHE A 66 -9.95 -5.47 -5.88
N GLN A 67 -8.81 -5.57 -5.20
CA GLN A 67 -8.54 -4.83 -3.97
C GLN A 67 -8.52 -3.31 -4.16
N VAL A 68 -7.89 -2.81 -5.23
CA VAL A 68 -7.89 -1.37 -5.53
C VAL A 68 -9.30 -0.88 -5.83
N ILE A 69 -10.12 -1.66 -6.54
CA ILE A 69 -11.52 -1.33 -6.81
C ILE A 69 -12.33 -1.26 -5.49
N GLN A 70 -12.20 -2.26 -4.62
CA GLN A 70 -12.91 -2.26 -3.34
C GLN A 70 -12.47 -1.12 -2.43
N TRP A 71 -11.16 -0.83 -2.39
CA TRP A 71 -10.63 0.31 -1.66
C TRP A 71 -11.15 1.65 -2.24
N GLY A 72 -11.10 1.84 -3.55
CA GLY A 72 -11.59 3.05 -4.23
C GLY A 72 -13.06 3.31 -3.94
N LYS A 73 -13.89 2.26 -3.92
CA LYS A 73 -15.30 2.35 -3.51
C LYS A 73 -15.49 2.86 -2.08
N ASN A 74 -14.50 2.75 -1.20
CA ASN A 74 -14.59 3.24 0.18
C ASN A 74 -13.99 4.65 0.34
N VAL A 75 -13.39 5.22 -0.71
CA VAL A 75 -12.93 6.61 -0.71
C VAL A 75 -14.14 7.54 -0.71
N PRO A 76 -14.24 8.49 0.24
CA PRO A 76 -15.35 9.45 0.29
C PRO A 76 -15.55 10.19 -1.04
N GLY A 77 -16.80 10.34 -1.49
CA GLY A 77 -17.15 10.99 -2.76
C GLY A 77 -16.92 10.14 -4.02
N PHE A 78 -16.15 9.04 -3.97
CA PHE A 78 -15.84 8.26 -5.17
C PHE A 78 -17.08 7.59 -5.80
N ARG A 79 -17.99 7.07 -4.97
CA ARG A 79 -19.24 6.43 -5.43
C ARG A 79 -20.25 7.41 -6.03
N GLU A 80 -20.10 8.70 -5.75
CA GLU A 80 -20.99 9.77 -6.23
C GLU A 80 -20.61 10.22 -7.66
N LEU A 81 -19.41 9.86 -8.12
CA LEU A 81 -18.98 10.07 -9.50
C LEU A 81 -19.76 9.21 -10.49
N LYS A 82 -19.82 9.63 -11.76
CA LYS A 82 -20.39 8.79 -12.82
C LYS A 82 -19.59 7.50 -12.95
N LEU A 83 -20.28 6.40 -13.32
CA LEU A 83 -19.63 5.10 -13.49
C LEU A 83 -18.46 5.15 -14.49
N GLU A 84 -18.61 5.93 -15.56
CA GLU A 84 -17.55 6.14 -16.56
C GLU A 84 -16.31 6.80 -15.96
N ASP A 85 -16.50 7.82 -15.12
CA ASP A 85 -15.41 8.51 -14.42
C ASP A 85 -14.74 7.59 -13.40
N GLN A 86 -15.53 6.82 -12.64
CA GLN A 86 -15.00 5.82 -11.69
C GLN A 86 -14.12 4.80 -12.41
N ILE A 87 -14.59 4.25 -13.54
CA ILE A 87 -13.83 3.28 -14.35
C ILE A 87 -12.56 3.93 -14.90
N THR A 88 -12.65 5.16 -15.39
CA THR A 88 -11.51 5.88 -15.95
C THR A 88 -10.44 6.13 -14.90
N LEU A 89 -10.83 6.69 -13.75
CA LEU A 89 -9.92 6.96 -12.62
C LEU A 89 -9.22 5.68 -12.14
N LEU A 90 -9.98 4.58 -11.98
CA LEU A 90 -9.40 3.29 -11.59
C LEU A 90 -8.43 2.76 -12.63
N LYS A 91 -8.76 2.84 -13.93
CA LYS A 91 -7.87 2.39 -15.01
C LYS A 91 -6.59 3.22 -15.09
N THR A 92 -6.68 4.54 -14.98
CA THR A 92 -5.52 5.43 -15.16
C THR A 92 -4.60 5.44 -13.95
N SER A 93 -5.14 5.34 -12.74
CA SER A 93 -4.33 5.39 -11.50
C SER A 93 -3.80 4.03 -11.05
N PHE A 94 -4.24 2.93 -11.68
CA PHE A 94 -3.98 1.58 -11.17
C PHE A 94 -2.49 1.29 -10.96
N MET A 95 -1.66 1.48 -11.99
CA MET A 95 -0.25 1.15 -11.91
C MET A 95 0.48 2.00 -10.87
N ASP A 96 0.22 3.30 -10.85
CA ASP A 96 0.81 4.23 -9.88
C ASP A 96 0.43 3.86 -8.44
N LEU A 97 -0.86 3.56 -8.20
CA LEU A 97 -1.33 3.08 -6.90
C LEU A 97 -0.64 1.78 -6.49
N ASN A 98 -0.44 0.84 -7.39
CA ASN A 98 0.19 -0.43 -7.04
C ASN A 98 1.66 -0.28 -6.70
N VAL A 99 2.41 0.46 -7.52
CA VAL A 99 3.82 0.75 -7.25
C VAL A 99 3.94 1.52 -5.94
N PHE A 100 3.09 2.53 -5.71
CA PHE A 100 3.10 3.29 -4.46
C PHE A 100 2.79 2.44 -3.22
N ARG A 101 1.75 1.61 -3.29
CA ARG A 101 1.38 0.72 -2.18
C ARG A 101 2.44 -0.36 -1.93
N LEU A 102 3.04 -0.91 -2.99
CA LEU A 102 4.15 -1.86 -2.88
C LEU A 102 5.39 -1.19 -2.27
N ALA A 103 5.74 0.00 -2.72
CA ALA A 103 6.89 0.73 -2.23
C ALA A 103 6.72 1.07 -0.75
N TYR A 104 5.56 1.59 -0.35
CA TYR A 104 5.24 1.85 1.05
C TYR A 104 5.31 0.60 1.93
N ARG A 105 4.78 -0.53 1.44
CA ARG A 105 4.88 -1.84 2.12
C ARG A 105 6.32 -2.31 2.29
N SER A 106 7.19 -1.96 1.35
CA SER A 106 8.58 -2.42 1.28
C SER A 106 9.56 -1.54 2.07
N ILE A 107 9.13 -0.38 2.60
CA ILE A 107 9.97 0.54 3.42
C ILE A 107 10.66 -0.17 4.59
N CYS A 108 10.03 -1.23 5.14
CA CYS A 108 10.55 -1.96 6.30
C CYS A 108 11.52 -3.11 5.95
N CYS A 109 11.72 -3.41 4.67
CA CYS A 109 12.56 -4.49 4.17
C CYS A 109 14.02 -4.06 4.02
N ASP A 110 14.87 -5.03 3.69
CA ASP A 110 16.21 -4.75 3.21
C ASP A 110 16.15 -3.87 1.95
N PRO A 111 17.12 -2.95 1.76
CA PRO A 111 17.08 -1.96 0.67
C PRO A 111 16.96 -2.54 -0.74
N ASP A 112 17.38 -3.79 -0.94
CA ASP A 112 17.37 -4.51 -2.23
C ASP A 112 16.23 -5.53 -2.33
N SER A 113 15.14 -5.36 -1.57
CA SER A 113 14.03 -6.30 -1.53
C SER A 113 12.66 -5.62 -1.47
N LEU A 114 11.68 -6.25 -2.13
CA LEU A 114 10.29 -5.79 -2.17
C LEU A 114 9.38 -6.79 -1.43
N MET A 115 8.47 -6.27 -0.60
CA MET A 115 7.46 -7.08 0.10
C MET A 115 6.17 -7.11 -0.71
N PHE A 116 5.91 -8.20 -1.42
CA PHE A 116 4.71 -8.38 -2.22
C PHE A 116 3.48 -8.69 -1.38
N ALA A 117 3.66 -9.44 -0.29
CA ALA A 117 2.61 -9.74 0.68
C ALA A 117 3.25 -10.01 2.04
N LYS A 118 2.42 -10.16 3.07
CA LYS A 118 2.90 -10.53 4.41
C LYS A 118 3.71 -11.83 4.35
N GLY A 119 5.00 -11.74 4.64
CA GLY A 119 5.93 -12.89 4.62
C GLY A 119 6.44 -13.28 3.23
N ILE A 120 6.06 -12.56 2.17
CA ILE A 120 6.57 -12.74 0.81
C ILE A 120 7.45 -11.54 0.48
N ILE A 121 8.75 -11.71 0.71
CA ILE A 121 9.79 -10.71 0.43
C ILE A 121 10.67 -11.30 -0.67
N LEU A 122 10.83 -10.55 -1.76
CA LEU A 122 11.58 -10.98 -2.93
C LEU A 122 12.75 -10.02 -3.18
N ASN A 123 13.91 -10.58 -3.50
CA ASN A 123 15.06 -9.81 -4.01
C ASN A 123 14.93 -9.58 -5.53
N LYS A 124 15.85 -8.80 -6.13
CA LYS A 124 15.79 -8.47 -7.57
C LYS A 124 15.66 -9.72 -8.47
N PRO A 125 16.51 -10.77 -8.38
CA PRO A 125 16.35 -11.97 -9.20
C PRO A 125 14.99 -12.66 -9.04
N GLN A 126 14.49 -12.78 -7.81
CA GLN A 126 13.19 -13.39 -7.53
C GLN A 126 12.02 -12.58 -8.10
N CYS A 127 12.15 -11.25 -8.19
CA CYS A 127 11.16 -10.41 -8.87
C CYS A 127 11.10 -10.74 -10.37
N LEU A 128 12.27 -10.92 -11.02
CA LEU A 128 12.34 -11.29 -12.44
C LEU A 128 11.75 -12.68 -12.71
N GLU A 129 12.05 -13.66 -11.86
CA GLU A 129 11.42 -15.00 -11.93
C GLU A 129 9.90 -14.93 -11.78
N MET A 130 9.44 -13.96 -10.98
CA MET A 130 8.02 -13.61 -10.80
C MET A 130 7.50 -12.66 -11.90
N GLY A 131 8.18 -12.55 -13.05
CA GLY A 131 7.71 -11.85 -14.23
C GLY A 131 7.70 -10.32 -14.12
N TRP A 132 8.36 -9.75 -13.12
CA TRP A 132 8.61 -8.30 -13.07
C TRP A 132 9.77 -7.93 -13.99
N SER A 133 9.65 -6.80 -14.68
CA SER A 133 10.80 -6.27 -15.42
C SER A 133 11.86 -5.78 -14.43
N MET A 134 13.12 -5.85 -14.88
CA MET A 134 14.26 -5.33 -14.14
C MET A 134 14.04 -3.83 -13.85
N ASP A 135 13.73 -3.04 -14.88
CA ASP A 135 13.53 -1.58 -14.78
C ASP A 135 12.45 -1.20 -13.75
N LEU A 136 11.32 -1.90 -13.75
CA LEU A 136 10.24 -1.66 -12.78
C LEU A 136 10.69 -1.99 -11.36
N THR A 137 11.45 -3.07 -11.20
CA THR A 137 11.99 -3.51 -9.91
C THR A 137 12.94 -2.45 -9.35
N GLU A 138 13.90 -1.98 -10.14
CA GLU A 138 14.86 -0.95 -9.72
C GLU A 138 14.18 0.39 -9.44
N THR A 139 13.30 0.84 -10.32
CA THR A 139 12.54 2.08 -10.11
C THR A 139 11.73 2.01 -8.81
N THR A 140 11.12 0.87 -8.51
CA THR A 140 10.37 0.68 -7.26
C THR A 140 11.29 0.70 -6.04
N LEU A 141 12.48 0.09 -6.12
CA LEU A 141 13.47 0.10 -5.03
C LEU A 141 14.03 1.50 -4.76
N GLU A 142 14.34 2.27 -5.81
CA GLU A 142 14.73 3.68 -5.69
C GLU A 142 13.62 4.50 -5.03
N PHE A 143 12.36 4.26 -5.42
CA PHE A 143 11.23 4.92 -4.81
C PHE A 143 11.06 4.54 -3.32
N CYS A 144 11.28 3.28 -2.96
CA CYS A 144 11.33 2.84 -1.56
C CYS A 144 12.41 3.59 -0.77
N ALA A 145 13.57 3.86 -1.38
CA ALA A 145 14.66 4.60 -0.75
C ALA A 145 14.25 6.06 -0.48
N LYS A 146 13.59 6.72 -1.44
CA LYS A 146 13.04 8.08 -1.24
C LYS A 146 11.99 8.10 -0.13
N LEU A 147 11.04 7.16 -0.15
CA LEU A 147 9.97 7.07 0.84
C LEU A 147 10.49 6.81 2.26
N ARG A 148 11.57 6.02 2.41
CA ARG A 148 12.23 5.80 3.72
C ARG A 148 12.67 7.10 4.38
N ASN A 149 13.13 8.08 3.60
CA ASN A 149 13.61 9.36 4.10
C ASN A 149 12.46 10.32 4.46
N LEU A 150 11.29 10.16 3.84
CA LEU A 150 10.11 11.00 4.09
C LEU A 150 9.41 10.64 5.40
N ASN A 151 9.65 9.44 5.96
CA ASN A 151 9.04 8.95 7.21
C ASN A 151 7.50 9.11 7.23
N MET A 152 6.88 8.83 6.07
CA MET A 152 5.45 9.03 5.81
C MET A 152 4.57 8.16 6.71
N ASP A 153 3.58 8.77 7.35
CA ASP A 153 2.62 8.06 8.18
C ASP A 153 1.45 7.47 7.35
N VAL A 154 0.59 6.70 8.02
CA VAL A 154 -0.50 5.98 7.35
C VAL A 154 -1.58 6.92 6.81
N ASN A 155 -1.80 8.07 7.45
CA ASN A 155 -2.76 9.06 6.97
C ASN A 155 -2.23 9.76 5.73
N GLU A 156 -0.97 10.21 5.77
CA GLU A 156 -0.32 10.86 4.63
C GLU A 156 -0.31 9.92 3.43
N PHE A 157 0.03 8.65 3.64
CA PHE A 157 -0.07 7.61 2.63
C PHE A 157 -1.49 7.42 2.09
N SER A 158 -2.50 7.42 2.96
CA SER A 158 -3.90 7.25 2.57
C SER A 158 -4.42 8.45 1.77
N CYS A 159 -4.07 9.67 2.19
CA CYS A 159 -4.38 10.90 1.47
C CYS A 159 -3.71 10.94 0.11
N LEU A 160 -2.42 10.61 0.03
CA LEU A 160 -1.69 10.55 -1.24
C LEU A 160 -2.24 9.47 -2.16
N SER A 161 -2.61 8.30 -1.63
CA SER A 161 -3.29 7.26 -2.41
C SER A 161 -4.63 7.79 -2.96
N GLY A 162 -5.41 8.50 -2.14
CA GLY A 162 -6.64 9.16 -2.58
C GLY A 162 -6.39 10.19 -3.69
N LEU A 163 -5.35 11.00 -3.56
CA LEU A 163 -4.96 11.98 -4.58
C LEU A 163 -4.56 11.31 -5.89
N VAL A 164 -3.78 10.21 -5.84
CA VAL A 164 -3.42 9.43 -7.04
C VAL A 164 -4.66 8.86 -7.71
N LEU A 165 -5.62 8.31 -6.93
CA LEU A 165 -6.88 7.77 -7.48
C LEU A 165 -7.74 8.86 -8.13
N LEU A 166 -7.89 10.01 -7.49
CA LEU A 166 -8.80 11.08 -7.89
C LEU A 166 -8.18 12.06 -8.89
N SER A 167 -6.93 11.85 -9.30
CA SER A 167 -6.25 12.68 -10.29
C SER A 167 -6.70 12.29 -11.71
N PRO A 168 -7.44 13.16 -12.43
CA PRO A 168 -7.93 12.85 -13.76
C PRO A 168 -6.78 12.84 -14.77
N GLY A 169 -6.27 11.66 -15.12
CA GLY A 169 -5.58 11.27 -16.37
C GLY A 169 -4.40 12.10 -16.92
N LYS A 170 -4.10 13.29 -16.40
CA LYS A 170 -3.00 14.16 -16.86
C LYS A 170 -1.65 13.78 -16.25
N PHE A 171 -1.61 12.77 -15.38
CA PHE A 171 -0.41 12.26 -14.76
C PHE A 171 0.14 10.99 -15.41
N GLN A 172 -0.15 10.75 -16.68
CA GLN A 172 0.29 9.54 -17.40
C GLN A 172 1.82 9.30 -17.38
N TYR A 173 2.62 10.29 -16.97
CA TYR A 173 4.05 10.15 -16.69
C TYR A 173 4.54 10.99 -15.47
N ASN A 174 3.66 11.71 -14.77
CA ASN A 174 4.08 12.87 -13.98
C ASN A 174 4.29 12.65 -12.49
N ILE A 175 3.73 11.65 -11.80
CA ILE A 175 4.06 11.49 -10.36
C ILE A 175 5.45 10.88 -10.18
N VAL A 176 5.82 9.90 -11.01
CA VAL A 176 7.19 9.39 -11.02
C VAL A 176 8.14 10.50 -11.47
N LEU A 177 7.93 11.14 -12.64
CA LEU A 177 8.81 12.22 -13.13
C LEU A 177 8.85 13.47 -12.22
N ALA A 178 7.75 13.89 -11.60
CA ALA A 178 7.75 15.05 -10.69
C ALA A 178 8.46 14.78 -9.36
N MET A 179 8.70 13.51 -8.99
CA MET A 179 9.56 13.16 -7.86
C MET A 179 11.05 12.98 -8.25
N PHE A 180 11.39 13.22 -9.52
CA PHE A 180 12.75 13.26 -10.07
C PHE A 180 13.14 14.63 -10.62
N SER A 181 12.34 15.68 -10.36
CA SER A 181 12.68 17.08 -10.65
C SER A 181 13.02 17.82 -9.36
#